data_AF-A0A143G917-F1
#
_entry.id   AF-A0A143G917-F1
#
_cell.length_a   1.000
_cell.length_b   1.000
_cell.length_c   1.000
_cell.angle_alpha   90.00
_cell.angle_beta   90.00
_cell.angle_gamma   90.00
#
_symmetry.space_group_name_H-M   'P 1'
#
loop_
_entity.id
_entity.type
_entity.pdbx_description
1 polymer ?
#
loop_
_entity_poly.entity_id
_entity_poly.type
_entity_poly.pdbx_seq_one_letter_code
_entity_poly.pdbx_strand_id
1 'polypeptide(L)'
;MRYSLFNGNWDLSHKVAVGSTCTSLVLAIVVLVQSIIISSNHERIVLVPPNMDQQYQIGWDSANAEYYQSMAIVAAGIIGSTTNSNVKNNLKTLNQLLSPPLQLQMEESLNALTNKLPKDNFNAWFIGKNTFYEKQTGKIFIVGNLYSVVVSSRIQEQPVVYEFIIKMQSGKPVITHFTSYEGTRPKTLAQIRADEQAAAARNNGVAPKPINQ
;
A
#
# COMPACT_ATOMS: atom_id res chain seq x y z
N MET A 1 -68.12 43.66 -5.62
CA MET A 1 -66.98 43.19 -6.44
C MET A 1 -66.08 44.36 -6.78
N ARG A 2 -64.84 44.37 -6.28
CA ARG A 2 -63.70 45.11 -6.86
C ARG A 2 -62.42 44.51 -6.27
N TYR A 3 -61.77 43.66 -7.05
CA TYR A 3 -60.49 43.04 -6.70
C TYR A 3 -59.39 44.12 -6.76
N SER A 4 -59.16 44.80 -5.63
CA SER A 4 -58.17 45.88 -5.50
C SER A 4 -56.72 45.39 -5.29
N LEU A 5 -56.50 44.07 -5.29
CA LEU A 5 -55.15 43.47 -5.20
C LEU A 5 -54.40 43.45 -6.54
N PHE A 6 -54.99 44.05 -7.58
CA PHE A 6 -54.44 44.10 -8.94
C PHE A 6 -54.22 45.54 -9.43
N ASN A 7 -53.91 46.48 -8.53
CA ASN A 7 -53.33 47.74 -8.97
C ASN A 7 -51.81 47.55 -9.07
N GLY A 8 -51.35 47.45 -10.32
CA GLY A 8 -49.98 47.09 -10.68
C GLY A 8 -48.95 48.06 -10.17
N ASN A 9 -48.34 47.74 -9.02
CA ASN A 9 -46.98 48.19 -8.74
C ASN A 9 -46.03 47.28 -9.52
N TRP A 10 -45.93 47.52 -10.82
CA TRP A 10 -44.99 46.85 -11.73
C TRP A 10 -43.55 46.82 -11.17
N ASP A 11 -43.17 47.89 -10.46
CA ASP A 11 -41.88 48.00 -9.77
C ASP A 11 -41.71 46.99 -8.62
N LEU A 12 -42.78 46.72 -7.85
CA LEU A 12 -42.74 45.78 -6.73
C LEU A 12 -42.71 44.32 -7.22
N SER A 13 -43.49 44.02 -8.26
CA SER A 13 -43.44 42.71 -8.94
C SER A 13 -42.08 42.47 -9.60
N HIS A 14 -41.46 43.49 -10.19
CA HIS A 14 -40.12 43.39 -10.78
C HIS A 14 -39.05 43.15 -9.70
N LYS A 15 -39.11 43.88 -8.57
CA LYS A 15 -38.18 43.68 -7.44
C LYS A 15 -38.29 42.29 -6.81
N VAL A 16 -39.51 41.75 -6.69
CA VAL A 16 -39.72 40.38 -6.17
C VAL A 16 -39.25 39.33 -7.17
N ALA A 17 -39.47 39.53 -8.47
CA ALA A 17 -38.96 38.63 -9.52
C ALA A 17 -37.42 38.64 -9.59
N VAL A 18 -36.80 39.81 -9.48
CA VAL A 18 -35.33 39.92 -9.40
C VAL A 18 -34.83 39.26 -8.11
N GLY A 19 -35.49 39.47 -6.97
CA GLY A 19 -35.15 38.82 -5.71
C GLY A 19 -35.25 37.28 -5.77
N SER A 20 -36.29 36.75 -6.40
CA SER A 20 -36.47 35.29 -6.53
C SER A 20 -35.45 34.68 -7.50
N THR A 21 -35.14 35.34 -8.61
CA THR A 21 -34.09 34.88 -9.54
C THR A 21 -32.70 34.92 -8.90
N CYS A 22 -32.36 35.96 -8.14
CA CYS A 22 -31.12 36.02 -7.36
C CYS A 22 -31.05 34.89 -6.33
N THR A 23 -32.14 34.60 -5.63
CA THR A 23 -32.20 33.50 -4.64
C THR A 23 -31.99 32.14 -5.31
N SER A 24 -32.62 31.91 -6.46
CA SER A 24 -32.43 30.68 -7.25
C SER A 24 -30.99 30.53 -7.75
N LEU A 25 -30.34 31.63 -8.16
CA LEU A 25 -28.93 31.62 -8.56
C LEU A 25 -28.00 31.27 -7.39
N VAL A 26 -28.23 31.84 -6.20
CA VAL A 26 -27.46 31.53 -5.00
C VAL A 26 -27.62 30.06 -4.61
N LEU A 27 -28.85 29.53 -4.63
CA LEU A 27 -29.10 28.11 -4.36
C LEU A 27 -28.40 27.20 -5.38
N ALA A 28 -28.43 27.55 -6.67
CA ALA A 28 -27.75 26.79 -7.71
C ALA A 28 -26.23 26.75 -7.47
N ILE A 29 -25.62 27.87 -7.08
CA ILE A 29 -24.18 27.94 -6.75
C ILE A 29 -23.86 27.06 -5.53
N VAL A 30 -24.68 27.12 -4.48
CA VAL A 30 -24.49 26.29 -3.27
C VAL A 30 -24.58 24.81 -3.60
N VAL A 31 -25.56 24.39 -4.41
CA VAL A 31 -25.70 22.98 -4.84
C VAL A 31 -24.50 22.52 -5.68
N LEU A 32 -23.98 23.38 -6.57
CA LEU A 32 -22.78 23.06 -7.36
C LEU A 32 -21.55 22.91 -6.47
N VAL A 33 -21.32 23.85 -5.55
CA VAL A 33 -20.21 23.77 -4.59
C VAL A 33 -20.35 22.51 -3.72
N GLN A 34 -21.55 22.21 -3.25
CA GLN A 34 -21.80 21.00 -2.46
C GLN A 34 -21.60 19.72 -3.26
N SER A 35 -21.99 19.69 -4.54
CA SER A 35 -21.75 18.56 -5.44
C SER A 35 -20.25 18.33 -5.67
N ILE A 36 -19.46 19.40 -5.83
CA ILE A 36 -17.99 19.32 -5.94
C ILE A 36 -17.40 18.80 -4.63
N ILE A 37 -17.85 19.30 -3.48
CA ILE A 37 -17.35 18.88 -2.17
C ILE A 37 -17.70 17.41 -1.90
N ILE A 38 -18.92 16.95 -2.18
CA ILE A 38 -19.33 15.55 -2.02
C ILE A 38 -18.56 14.66 -2.99
N SER A 39 -18.40 15.07 -4.25
CA SER A 39 -17.58 14.35 -5.22
C SER A 39 -16.10 14.31 -4.82
N SER A 40 -15.62 15.25 -4.00
CA SER A 40 -14.24 15.27 -3.50
C SER A 40 -14.06 14.54 -2.17
N ASN A 41 -15.13 14.36 -1.40
CA ASN A 41 -15.15 13.58 -0.16
C ASN A 41 -15.24 12.10 -0.49
N HIS A 42 -14.10 11.56 -0.93
CA HIS A 42 -13.96 10.13 -1.21
C HIS A 42 -13.93 9.38 0.12
N GLU A 43 -15.01 8.63 0.36
CA GLU A 43 -15.34 7.95 1.59
C GLU A 43 -14.17 7.08 2.10
N ARG A 44 -13.66 7.40 3.30
CA ARG A 44 -12.64 6.60 3.99
C ARG A 44 -13.35 5.41 4.64
N ILE A 45 -13.25 4.24 4.03
CA ILE A 45 -13.87 3.03 4.56
C ILE A 45 -12.97 2.51 5.70
N VAL A 46 -13.50 2.52 6.91
CA VAL A 46 -12.87 1.92 8.08
C VAL A 46 -13.33 0.46 8.17
N LEU A 47 -12.51 -0.47 7.68
CA LEU A 47 -12.77 -1.88 7.90
C LEU A 47 -12.21 -2.25 9.28
N VAL A 48 -13.09 -2.71 10.16
CA VAL A 48 -12.72 -3.31 11.45
C VAL A 48 -13.06 -4.80 11.39
N PRO A 49 -12.12 -5.68 11.00
CA PRO A 49 -12.28 -7.10 11.19
C PRO A 49 -12.28 -7.42 12.70
N PRO A 50 -13.08 -8.39 13.17
CA PRO A 50 -13.30 -8.67 14.60
C PRO A 50 -12.07 -9.13 15.41
N ASN A 51 -10.90 -9.30 14.79
CA ASN A 51 -9.69 -9.83 15.43
C ASN A 51 -8.45 -8.91 15.32
N MET A 52 -8.62 -7.60 15.10
CA MET A 52 -7.49 -6.66 14.97
C MET A 52 -7.61 -5.50 15.97
N ASP A 53 -6.57 -5.29 16.77
CA ASP A 53 -6.49 -4.23 17.81
C ASP A 53 -6.41 -2.80 17.25
N GLN A 54 -6.25 -2.62 15.93
CA GLN A 54 -6.06 -1.29 15.31
C GLN A 54 -6.96 -1.07 14.09
N GLN A 55 -7.58 0.11 14.02
CA GLN A 55 -8.50 0.52 12.95
C GLN A 55 -7.76 0.70 11.61
N TYR A 56 -8.15 -0.03 10.58
CA TYR A 56 -7.65 0.20 9.22
C TYR A 56 -8.37 1.39 8.59
N GLN A 57 -7.65 2.48 8.36
CA GLN A 57 -8.14 3.61 7.57
C GLN A 57 -7.71 3.40 6.12
N ILE A 58 -8.65 3.07 5.24
CA ILE A 58 -8.40 2.92 3.80
C ILE A 58 -9.10 4.08 3.09
N GLY A 59 -8.32 4.99 2.54
CA GLY A 59 -8.76 6.03 1.61
C GLY A 59 -8.38 5.68 0.18
N TRP A 60 -8.94 6.43 -0.78
CA TRP A 60 -8.72 6.21 -2.22
C TRP A 60 -7.25 6.28 -2.63
N ASP A 61 -6.51 7.23 -2.05
CA ASP A 61 -5.09 7.50 -2.36
C ASP A 61 -4.13 7.18 -1.20
N SER A 62 -4.64 6.80 -0.02
CA SER A 62 -3.81 6.50 1.14
C SER A 62 -4.43 5.45 2.04
N ALA A 63 -3.61 4.55 2.59
CA ALA A 63 -4.03 3.59 3.61
C ALA A 63 -3.14 3.72 4.84
N ASN A 64 -3.58 3.14 5.96
CA ASN A 64 -2.78 3.11 7.18
C ASN A 64 -1.56 2.16 7.03
N ALA A 65 -0.50 2.41 7.80
CA ALA A 65 0.74 1.65 7.75
C ALA A 65 0.52 0.16 7.98
N GLU A 66 -0.37 -0.20 8.89
CA GLU A 66 -0.73 -1.56 9.25
C GLU A 66 -1.42 -2.28 8.08
N TYR A 67 -2.19 -1.56 7.25
CA TYR A 67 -2.82 -2.14 6.06
C TYR A 67 -1.77 -2.49 5.01
N TYR A 68 -0.80 -1.59 4.80
CA TYR A 68 0.30 -1.87 3.90
C TYR A 68 1.16 -3.04 4.41
N GLN A 69 1.38 -3.14 5.73
CA GLN A 69 2.10 -4.27 6.33
C GLN A 69 1.36 -5.59 6.13
N SER A 70 0.05 -5.65 6.37
CA SER A 70 -0.72 -6.88 6.21
C SER A 70 -0.75 -7.34 4.76
N MET A 71 -0.88 -6.42 3.80
CA MET A 71 -0.79 -6.73 2.36
C MET A 71 0.62 -7.18 1.96
N ALA A 72 1.67 -6.58 2.52
CA ALA A 72 3.04 -7.03 2.29
C ALA A 72 3.29 -8.44 2.82
N ILE A 73 2.74 -8.79 3.99
CA ILE A 73 2.84 -10.15 4.57
C ILE A 73 2.16 -11.17 3.66
N VAL A 74 0.96 -10.87 3.17
CA VAL A 74 0.25 -11.74 2.22
C VAL A 74 1.06 -11.91 0.93
N ALA A 75 1.56 -10.81 0.36
CA ALA A 75 2.39 -10.86 -0.85
C ALA A 75 3.68 -11.67 -0.64
N ALA A 76 4.38 -11.47 0.48
CA ALA A 76 5.57 -12.22 0.85
C ALA A 76 5.28 -13.71 1.04
N GLY A 77 4.14 -14.07 1.62
CA GLY A 77 3.70 -15.45 1.75
C GLY A 77 3.43 -16.12 0.41
N ILE A 78 2.79 -15.42 -0.53
CA ILE A 78 2.52 -15.93 -1.88
C ILE A 78 3.84 -16.12 -2.65
N ILE A 79 4.74 -15.14 -2.61
CA ILE A 79 6.05 -15.23 -3.26
C ILE A 79 6.88 -16.37 -2.65
N GLY A 80 6.94 -16.44 -1.32
CA GLY A 80 7.72 -17.43 -0.60
C GLY A 80 7.19 -18.86 -0.67
N SER A 81 5.91 -19.05 -1.01
CA SER A 81 5.28 -20.37 -1.22
C SER A 81 5.16 -20.78 -2.69
N THR A 82 5.81 -20.02 -3.59
CA THR A 82 5.76 -20.31 -5.02
C THR A 82 6.65 -21.50 -5.36
N THR A 83 6.03 -22.53 -5.94
CA THR A 83 6.65 -23.75 -6.44
C THR A 83 6.30 -23.94 -7.92
N ASN A 84 7.00 -24.84 -8.61
CA ASN A 84 6.75 -25.10 -10.03
C ASN A 84 5.31 -25.53 -10.35
N SER A 85 4.61 -26.15 -9.39
CA SER A 85 3.24 -26.61 -9.57
C SER A 85 2.20 -25.47 -9.45
N ASN A 86 2.47 -24.45 -8.63
CA ASN A 86 1.51 -23.36 -8.35
C ASN A 86 1.90 -22.01 -8.98
N VAL A 87 3.08 -21.90 -9.62
CA VAL A 87 3.62 -20.65 -10.17
C VAL A 87 2.62 -19.89 -11.05
N LYS A 88 1.90 -20.55 -11.95
CA LYS A 88 0.91 -19.90 -12.83
C LYS A 88 -0.25 -19.27 -12.05
N ASN A 89 -0.73 -19.95 -11.01
CA ASN A 89 -1.83 -19.46 -10.18
C ASN A 89 -1.36 -18.32 -9.28
N ASN A 90 -0.20 -18.48 -8.64
CA ASN A 90 0.39 -17.44 -7.80
C ASN A 90 0.70 -16.18 -8.61
N LEU A 91 1.21 -16.33 -9.83
CA LEU A 91 1.49 -15.22 -10.73
C LEU A 91 0.23 -14.47 -11.16
N LYS A 92 -0.87 -15.19 -11.47
CA LYS A 92 -2.16 -14.54 -11.74
C LYS A 92 -2.66 -13.72 -10.55
N THR A 93 -2.52 -14.23 -9.33
CA THR A 93 -2.91 -13.53 -8.10
C THR A 93 -2.01 -12.34 -7.81
N LEU A 94 -0.69 -12.50 -7.95
CA LEU A 94 0.28 -11.42 -7.78
C LEU A 94 0.07 -10.32 -8.82
N ASN A 95 -0.20 -10.67 -10.08
CA ASN A 95 -0.45 -9.68 -11.15
C ASN A 95 -1.65 -8.76 -10.86
N GLN A 96 -2.59 -9.16 -9.99
CA GLN A 96 -3.68 -8.28 -9.54
C GLN A 96 -3.23 -7.23 -8.52
N LEU A 97 -2.11 -7.48 -7.83
CA LEU A 97 -1.54 -6.64 -6.77
C LEU A 97 -0.28 -5.91 -7.23
N LEU A 98 0.41 -6.38 -8.26
CA LEU A 98 1.65 -5.80 -8.79
C LEU A 98 1.37 -4.69 -9.83
N SER A 99 2.21 -3.66 -9.85
CA SER A 99 2.24 -2.69 -10.95
C SER A 99 2.71 -3.33 -12.27
N PRO A 100 2.25 -2.85 -13.44
CA PRO A 100 2.66 -3.40 -14.75
C PRO A 100 4.17 -3.62 -14.96
N PRO A 101 5.08 -2.69 -14.58
CA PRO A 101 6.51 -2.93 -14.74
C PRO A 101 7.03 -4.06 -13.84
N LEU A 102 6.45 -4.21 -12.65
CA LEU A 102 6.86 -5.24 -11.69
C LEU A 102 6.31 -6.63 -12.06
N GLN A 103 5.18 -6.68 -12.77
CA GLN A 103 4.64 -7.92 -13.32
C GLN A 103 5.63 -8.59 -14.29
N LEU A 104 6.19 -7.82 -15.24
CA LEU A 104 7.17 -8.32 -16.20
C LEU A 104 8.43 -8.86 -15.51
N GLN A 105 8.97 -8.10 -14.56
CA GLN A 105 10.16 -8.51 -13.81
C GLN A 105 9.91 -9.78 -12.98
N MET A 106 8.72 -9.90 -12.37
CA MET A 106 8.35 -11.06 -11.58
C MET A 106 8.12 -12.29 -12.46
N GLU A 107 7.47 -12.14 -13.61
CA GLU A 107 7.30 -13.19 -14.62
C GLU A 107 8.65 -13.73 -15.10
N GLU A 108 9.59 -12.85 -15.45
CA GLU A 108 10.93 -13.25 -15.88
C GLU A 108 11.69 -13.98 -14.77
N SER A 109 11.65 -13.45 -13.55
CA SER A 109 12.32 -14.05 -12.38
C SER A 109 11.75 -15.43 -12.04
N LEU A 110 10.42 -15.58 -12.07
CA LEU A 110 9.74 -16.84 -11.79
C LEU A 110 9.96 -17.86 -12.92
N ASN A 111 9.94 -17.45 -14.19
CA ASN A 111 10.27 -18.34 -15.31
C ASN A 111 11.72 -18.82 -15.23
N ALA A 112 12.66 -17.94 -14.88
CA ALA A 112 14.06 -18.31 -14.66
C ALA A 112 14.20 -19.30 -13.49
N LEU A 113 13.43 -19.11 -12.42
CA LEU A 113 13.40 -20.01 -11.27
C LEU A 113 12.83 -21.39 -11.65
N THR A 114 11.76 -21.43 -12.43
CA THR A 114 11.15 -22.68 -12.92
C THR A 114 12.07 -23.48 -13.83
N ASN A 115 12.91 -22.81 -14.62
CA ASN A 115 13.92 -23.47 -15.45
C ASN A 115 15.09 -24.04 -14.63
N LYS A 116 15.41 -23.45 -13.48
CA LYS A 116 16.53 -23.89 -12.62
C LYS A 116 16.13 -24.93 -11.58
N LEU A 117 14.89 -24.90 -11.10
CA LEU A 117 14.41 -25.82 -10.08
C LEU A 117 13.90 -27.13 -10.69
N PRO A 118 14.15 -28.29 -10.04
CA PRO A 118 13.58 -29.55 -10.47
C PRO A 118 12.04 -29.48 -10.49
N LYS A 119 11.44 -30.02 -11.56
CA LYS A 119 9.99 -29.95 -11.82
C LYS A 119 9.16 -30.64 -10.73
N ASP A 120 9.70 -31.73 -10.21
CA ASP A 120 9.08 -32.52 -9.16
C ASP A 120 9.95 -32.45 -7.91
N ASN A 121 9.31 -32.24 -6.76
CA ASN A 121 9.87 -32.42 -5.41
C ASN A 121 10.58 -31.24 -4.73
N PHE A 122 10.40 -29.99 -5.20
CA PHE A 122 10.85 -28.80 -4.48
C PHE A 122 9.67 -28.08 -3.82
N ASN A 123 9.71 -27.93 -2.50
CA ASN A 123 8.78 -27.10 -1.74
C ASN A 123 9.54 -26.00 -1.01
N ALA A 124 9.01 -24.78 -1.06
CA ALA A 124 9.50 -23.67 -0.28
C ALA A 124 8.34 -22.97 0.43
N TRP A 125 8.58 -22.43 1.61
CA TRP A 125 7.66 -21.54 2.30
C TRP A 125 8.43 -20.50 3.09
N PHE A 126 7.87 -19.30 3.19
CA PHE A 126 8.46 -18.20 3.93
C PHE A 126 7.69 -17.97 5.23
N ILE A 127 8.44 -17.77 6.32
CA ILE A 127 7.89 -17.38 7.61
C ILE A 127 8.48 -16.03 8.00
N GLY A 128 7.65 -14.99 7.98
CA GLY A 128 8.01 -13.66 8.46
C GLY A 128 8.09 -13.64 9.99
N LYS A 129 9.20 -13.15 10.54
CA LYS A 129 9.40 -12.97 11.99
C LYS A 129 9.08 -11.55 12.42
N ASN A 130 9.61 -10.57 11.68
CA ASN A 130 9.48 -9.16 12.02
C ASN A 130 9.15 -8.34 10.78
N THR A 131 8.28 -7.36 10.95
CA THR A 131 7.92 -6.39 9.90
C THR A 131 8.27 -5.00 10.36
N PHE A 132 8.98 -4.24 9.53
CA PHE A 132 9.37 -2.86 9.78
C PHE A 132 8.76 -1.96 8.71
N TYR A 133 8.17 -0.84 9.11
CA TYR A 133 7.63 0.15 8.19
C TYR A 133 8.37 1.48 8.33
N GLU A 134 8.99 1.93 7.25
CA GLU A 134 9.69 3.20 7.21
C GLU A 134 8.78 4.28 6.61
N LYS A 135 8.18 5.11 7.49
CA LYS A 135 7.29 6.22 7.10
C LYS A 135 7.93 7.21 6.12
N GLN A 136 9.27 7.36 6.17
CA GLN A 136 10.00 8.34 5.35
C GLN A 136 10.06 7.95 3.87
N THR A 137 10.14 6.66 3.57
CA THR A 137 10.28 6.14 2.19
C THR A 137 9.06 5.36 1.73
N GLY A 138 8.12 5.05 2.63
CA GLY A 138 7.01 4.14 2.36
C GLY A 138 7.47 2.70 2.12
N LYS A 139 8.72 2.36 2.49
CA LYS A 139 9.26 1.02 2.37
C LYS A 139 8.85 0.14 3.54
N ILE A 140 8.51 -1.09 3.21
CA ILE A 140 8.11 -2.14 4.14
C ILE A 140 9.14 -3.24 4.05
N PHE A 141 9.73 -3.59 5.18
CA PHE A 141 10.74 -4.63 5.25
C PHE A 141 10.19 -5.78 6.05
N ILE A 142 10.17 -6.97 5.47
CA ILE A 142 9.76 -8.19 6.15
C ILE A 142 10.99 -9.07 6.29
N VAL A 143 11.45 -9.22 7.54
CA VAL A 143 12.57 -10.08 7.90
C VAL A 143 12.00 -11.44 8.30
N GLY A 144 12.47 -12.49 7.65
CA GLY A 144 12.01 -13.84 7.94
C GLY A 144 12.98 -14.90 7.46
N ASN A 145 12.50 -16.13 7.51
CA ASN A 145 13.25 -17.29 7.07
C ASN A 145 12.51 -17.95 5.91
N LEU A 146 13.22 -18.20 4.83
CA LEU A 146 12.78 -19.05 3.74
C LEU A 146 13.21 -20.48 4.04
N TYR A 147 12.23 -21.37 4.17
CA TYR A 147 12.45 -22.80 4.31
C TYR A 147 12.30 -23.44 2.94
N SER A 148 13.26 -24.26 2.55
CA SER A 148 13.18 -25.03 1.31
C SER A 148 13.52 -26.49 1.57
N VAL A 149 12.81 -27.38 0.89
CA VAL A 149 13.01 -28.82 1.00
C VAL A 149 12.92 -29.45 -0.38
N VAL A 150 13.93 -30.27 -0.70
CA VAL A 150 13.90 -31.21 -1.82
C VAL A 150 13.62 -32.59 -1.24
N VAL A 151 12.75 -33.40 -1.85
CA VAL A 151 12.46 -34.77 -1.35
C VAL A 151 13.76 -35.51 -1.04
N SER A 152 13.80 -36.15 0.13
CA SER A 152 14.95 -36.86 0.71
C SER A 152 16.12 -36.00 1.20
N SER A 153 15.99 -34.67 1.21
CA SER A 153 17.00 -33.75 1.78
C SER A 153 16.54 -33.13 3.10
N ARG A 154 17.50 -32.65 3.90
CA ARG A 154 17.20 -31.84 5.10
C ARG A 154 16.57 -30.50 4.69
N ILE A 155 15.71 -29.98 5.56
CA ILE A 155 15.15 -28.64 5.42
C ILE A 155 16.31 -27.64 5.44
N GLN A 156 16.43 -26.83 4.39
CA GLN A 156 17.36 -25.71 4.34
C GLN A 156 16.64 -24.45 4.81
N GLU A 157 17.22 -23.79 5.81
CA GLU A 157 16.75 -22.51 6.33
C GLU A 157 17.67 -21.41 5.83
N GLN A 158 17.09 -20.42 5.15
CA GLN A 158 17.82 -19.26 4.67
C GLN A 158 17.17 -17.98 5.20
N PRO A 159 17.89 -17.13 5.94
CA PRO A 159 17.37 -15.84 6.36
C PRO A 159 17.25 -14.91 5.16
N VAL A 160 16.06 -14.37 4.93
CA VAL A 160 15.76 -13.49 3.79
C VAL A 160 15.00 -12.26 4.29
N VAL A 161 15.35 -11.10 3.72
CA VAL A 161 14.59 -9.88 3.88
C VAL A 161 13.90 -9.54 2.56
N TYR A 162 12.60 -9.30 2.62
CA TYR A 162 11.82 -8.76 1.52
C TYR A 162 11.54 -7.27 1.73
N GLU A 163 11.78 -6.46 0.71
CA GLU A 163 11.39 -5.05 0.69
C GLU A 163 10.25 -4.84 -0.29
N PHE A 164 9.23 -4.12 0.16
CA PHE A 164 8.08 -3.74 -0.64
C PHE A 164 7.88 -2.24 -0.60
N ILE A 165 7.45 -1.66 -1.72
CA ILE A 165 6.83 -0.33 -1.76
C ILE A 165 5.41 -0.51 -2.26
N ILE A 166 4.44 -0.25 -1.39
CA ILE A 166 3.01 -0.38 -1.70
C ILE A 166 2.41 1.01 -1.75
N LYS A 167 1.67 1.31 -2.82
CA LYS A 167 0.94 2.56 -2.99
C LYS A 167 -0.54 2.27 -3.20
N MET A 168 -1.41 3.13 -2.69
CA MET A 168 -2.82 3.05 -3.05
C MET A 168 -3.02 3.74 -4.39
N GLN A 169 -3.66 3.06 -5.33
CA GLN A 169 -4.12 3.63 -6.59
C GLN A 169 -5.58 3.27 -6.78
N SER A 170 -6.44 4.29 -6.80
CA SER A 170 -7.88 4.12 -7.00
C SER A 170 -8.54 3.13 -6.03
N GLY A 171 -8.19 3.23 -4.74
CA GLY A 171 -8.71 2.35 -3.68
C GLY A 171 -8.14 0.93 -3.65
N LYS A 172 -7.12 0.62 -4.47
CA LYS A 172 -6.45 -0.69 -4.50
C LYS A 172 -4.98 -0.58 -4.08
N PRO A 173 -4.46 -1.49 -3.24
CA PRO A 173 -3.04 -1.55 -2.95
C PRO A 173 -2.29 -2.12 -4.16
N VAL A 174 -1.37 -1.33 -4.71
CA VAL A 174 -0.50 -1.70 -5.82
C VAL A 174 0.95 -1.73 -5.34
N ILE A 175 1.60 -2.86 -5.50
CA ILE A 175 3.02 -3.04 -5.20
C ILE A 175 3.82 -2.47 -6.39
N THR A 176 4.57 -1.41 -6.10
CA THR A 176 5.36 -0.66 -7.09
C THR A 176 6.82 -1.10 -7.13
N HIS A 177 7.33 -1.63 -6.02
CA HIS A 177 8.69 -2.13 -5.94
C HIS A 177 8.75 -3.36 -5.05
N PHE A 178 9.53 -4.34 -5.49
CA PHE A 178 9.85 -5.54 -4.73
C PHE A 178 11.33 -5.84 -4.91
N THR A 179 12.02 -6.09 -3.80
CA THR A 179 13.37 -6.65 -3.82
C THR A 179 13.54 -7.66 -2.68
N SER A 180 14.37 -8.67 -2.91
CA SER A 180 14.71 -9.68 -1.92
C SER A 180 16.23 -9.75 -1.79
N TYR A 181 16.72 -9.93 -0.57
CA TYR A 181 18.13 -10.25 -0.34
C TYR A 181 18.29 -11.16 0.86
N GLU A 182 19.39 -11.91 0.82
CA GLU A 182 19.79 -12.80 1.89
C GLU A 182 20.33 -12.00 3.08
N GLY A 183 19.90 -12.37 4.28
CA GLY A 183 20.33 -11.75 5.53
C GLY A 183 19.19 -11.50 6.53
N THR A 184 19.57 -10.97 7.69
CA THR A 184 18.67 -10.63 8.80
C THR A 184 18.53 -9.12 9.01
N ARG A 185 19.25 -8.31 8.24
CA ARG A 185 19.33 -6.86 8.43
C ARG A 185 18.57 -6.09 7.34
N PRO A 186 17.45 -5.44 7.68
CA PRO A 186 16.69 -4.65 6.70
C PRO A 186 17.45 -3.37 6.36
N LYS A 187 17.74 -3.12 5.07
CA LYS A 187 18.38 -1.88 4.57
C LYS A 187 17.44 -0.66 4.67
N THR A 188 17.04 -0.32 5.88
CA THR A 188 16.34 0.92 6.23
C THR A 188 17.29 2.11 6.10
N LEU A 189 16.80 3.29 5.74
CA LEU A 189 17.65 4.49 5.63
C LEU A 189 18.34 4.83 6.96
N ALA A 190 17.70 4.52 8.09
CA ALA A 190 18.31 4.66 9.41
C ALA A 190 19.50 3.70 9.59
N GLN A 191 19.39 2.46 9.10
CA GLN A 191 20.49 1.49 9.15
C GLN A 191 21.57 1.76 8.12
N ILE A 192 21.23 2.22 6.91
CA ILE A 192 22.22 2.67 5.92
C ILE A 192 23.01 3.86 6.47
N ARG A 193 22.34 4.86 7.05
CA ARG A 193 23.02 5.99 7.72
C ARG A 193 23.82 5.53 8.94
N ALA A 194 23.33 4.57 9.72
CA ALA A 194 24.07 4.02 10.86
C ALA A 194 25.29 3.21 10.40
N ASP A 195 25.20 2.47 9.31
CA ASP A 195 26.29 1.70 8.71
C ASP A 195 27.31 2.63 8.04
N GLU A 196 26.87 3.71 7.39
CA GLU A 196 27.73 4.79 6.88
C GLU A 196 28.45 5.51 8.02
N GLN A 197 27.75 5.79 9.13
CA GLN A 197 28.35 6.39 10.33
C GLN A 197 29.29 5.42 11.06
N ALA A 198 28.97 4.13 11.10
CA ALA A 198 29.83 3.10 11.67
C ALA A 198 31.06 2.82 10.77
N ALA A 199 30.91 2.91 9.46
CA ALA A 199 32.02 2.85 8.50
C ALA A 199 32.91 4.09 8.59
N ALA A 200 32.33 5.28 8.77
CA ALA A 200 33.07 6.52 9.04
C ALA A 200 33.78 6.48 10.40
N ALA A 201 33.16 5.90 11.44
CA ALA A 201 33.75 5.73 12.76
C ALA A 201 34.87 4.69 12.78
N ARG A 202 34.76 3.61 11.98
CA ARG A 202 35.83 2.62 11.77
C ARG A 202 37.03 3.21 11.04
N ASN A 203 36.82 4.06 10.04
CA ASN A 203 37.90 4.76 9.35
C ASN A 203 38.56 5.86 10.19
N ASN A 204 37.84 6.42 11.18
CA ASN A 204 38.36 7.49 12.04
C ASN A 204 38.76 7.04 13.46
N GLY A 205 38.75 5.75 13.79
CA GLY A 205 39.30 5.24 15.04
C GLY A 205 38.61 5.73 16.33
N VAL A 206 37.35 6.15 16.29
CA VAL A 206 36.62 6.62 17.49
C VAL A 206 35.53 5.63 17.85
N ALA A 207 35.64 5.04 19.05
CA ALA A 207 34.69 4.08 19.59
C ALA A 207 33.28 4.69 19.76
N PRO A 208 32.20 3.97 19.41
CA PRO A 208 30.84 4.47 19.57
C PRO A 208 30.44 4.48 21.05
N LYS A 209 29.99 5.66 21.53
CA LYS A 209 29.36 5.81 22.85
C LYS A 209 27.97 5.16 22.81
N PRO A 210 27.57 4.36 23.82
CA PRO A 210 26.27 3.70 23.81
C PRO A 210 25.14 4.73 23.89
N ILE A 211 24.15 4.59 23.01
CA ILE A 211 22.87 5.29 23.09
C ILE A 211 22.06 4.57 24.17
N ASN A 212 21.84 5.24 25.30
CA ASN A 212 20.95 4.78 26.36
C ASN A 212 19.49 4.77 25.90
N GLN A 213 18.75 3.85 26.52
CA GLN A 213 17.34 3.49 26.37
C GLN A 213 16.36 4.65 26.17
#